data_AF-A0A352RSA4-F1
#
_entry.id   AF-A0A352RSA4-F1
#
_cell.length_a   1.000
_cell.length_b   1.000
_cell.length_c   1.000
_cell.angle_alpha   90.00
_cell.angle_beta   90.00
_cell.angle_gamma   90.00
#
_symmetry.space_group_name_H-M   'P 1'
#
loop_
_entity.id
_entity.type
_entity.pdbx_description
1 polymer ?
#
loop_
_entity_poly.entity_id
_entity_poly.type
_entity_poly.pdbx_seq_one_letter_code
_entity_poly.pdbx_strand_id
1 'polypeptide(L)'
;ARLAAIAFPGIVVVLATGQNSLWLAGCAGLALTCLRSRPLLAGVLLGVVAMKPQLALMVPVALLCARAWRALGAMACTTLVLTVASLLVFGSEPFAAFLRNAAMARESVEQGSALMARMPTVFASMKLISGGLLLPYAIHGLVAAAALASVVYAWSRPCSFALRAAVLVVAGLLVPAYLYDYDLVFLGLAIAWLGAHGHRAGWLRGERELLVLLWLMPLWSRVTGPEIGFQPLPLGLMLALALGVWRIRLERMDKASFNA
;
A
#
# COMPACT_ATOMS: atom_id res chain seq x y z
N ALA A 1 -1.02 -3.99 -20.96
CA ALA A 1 -1.45 -3.56 -19.61
C ALA A 1 -2.41 -4.55 -18.95
N ARG A 2 -3.57 -4.89 -19.56
CA ARG A 2 -4.59 -5.77 -18.94
C ARG A 2 -4.10 -7.21 -18.65
N LEU A 3 -3.34 -7.83 -19.57
CA LEU A 3 -2.76 -9.17 -19.36
C LEU A 3 -1.72 -9.21 -18.23
N ALA A 4 -0.85 -8.20 -18.13
CA ALA A 4 0.15 -8.11 -17.07
C ALA A 4 -0.47 -7.94 -15.67
N ALA A 5 -1.67 -7.34 -15.58
CA ALA A 5 -2.40 -7.21 -14.33
C ALA A 5 -3.09 -8.53 -13.90
N ILE A 6 -3.64 -9.30 -14.85
CA ILE A 6 -4.28 -10.59 -14.58
C ILE A 6 -3.24 -11.67 -14.27
N ALA A 7 -2.08 -11.63 -14.94
CA ALA A 7 -0.98 -12.56 -14.70
C ALA A 7 -0.11 -12.19 -13.48
N PHE A 8 -0.49 -11.18 -12.69
CA PHE A 8 0.36 -10.67 -11.61
C PHE A 8 0.60 -11.75 -10.53
N PRO A 9 1.87 -12.09 -10.19
CA PRO A 9 2.18 -13.20 -9.29
C PRO A 9 1.60 -13.05 -7.89
N GLY A 10 1.37 -11.81 -7.43
CA GLY A 10 0.70 -11.55 -6.15
C GLY A 10 -0.69 -12.19 -6.06
N ILE A 11 -1.40 -12.34 -7.19
CA ILE A 11 -2.69 -13.03 -7.24
C ILE A 11 -2.53 -14.51 -6.89
N VAL A 12 -1.52 -15.18 -7.46
CA VAL A 12 -1.23 -16.59 -7.17
C VAL A 12 -0.87 -16.78 -5.70
N VAL A 13 -0.06 -15.87 -5.12
CA VAL A 13 0.32 -15.91 -3.70
C VAL A 13 -0.91 -15.78 -2.79
N VAL A 14 -1.84 -14.87 -3.10
CA VAL A 14 -3.08 -14.72 -2.33
C VAL A 14 -3.96 -15.96 -2.44
N LEU A 15 -4.17 -16.48 -3.66
CA LEU A 15 -5.01 -17.65 -3.87
C LEU A 15 -4.44 -18.87 -3.15
N ALA A 16 -3.12 -19.08 -3.20
CA ALA A 16 -2.44 -20.16 -2.51
C ALA A 16 -2.48 -20.04 -0.98
N THR A 17 -2.71 -18.84 -0.44
CA THR A 17 -2.79 -18.61 1.01
C THR A 17 -4.22 -18.50 1.54
N GLY A 18 -5.23 -18.48 0.66
CA GLY A 18 -6.64 -18.33 1.05
C GLY A 18 -6.98 -16.98 1.68
N GLN A 19 -6.16 -15.94 1.45
CA GLN A 19 -6.29 -14.65 2.11
C GLN A 19 -7.27 -13.70 1.39
N ASN A 20 -7.83 -12.75 2.14
CA ASN A 20 -8.84 -11.80 1.63
C ASN A 20 -8.26 -10.60 0.85
N SER A 21 -6.94 -10.52 0.70
CA SER A 21 -6.25 -9.34 0.15
C SER A 21 -6.60 -9.06 -1.31
N LEU A 22 -6.91 -10.09 -2.10
CA LEU A 22 -7.29 -9.92 -3.50
C LEU A 22 -8.61 -9.15 -3.63
N TRP A 23 -9.60 -9.50 -2.81
CA TRP A 23 -10.88 -8.80 -2.77
C TRP A 23 -10.72 -7.36 -2.27
N LEU A 24 -9.93 -7.14 -1.20
CA LEU A 24 -9.65 -5.79 -0.69
C LEU A 24 -8.90 -4.92 -1.71
N ALA A 25 -7.95 -5.49 -2.47
CA ALA A 25 -7.26 -4.79 -3.55
C ALA A 25 -8.23 -4.44 -4.69
N GLY A 26 -9.17 -5.32 -5.01
CA GLY A 26 -10.27 -5.03 -5.93
C GLY A 26 -11.10 -3.83 -5.47
N CYS A 27 -11.51 -3.81 -4.20
CA CYS A 27 -12.21 -2.68 -3.59
C CYS A 27 -11.39 -1.39 -3.65
N ALA A 28 -10.10 -1.42 -3.31
CA ALA A 28 -9.22 -0.24 -3.38
C ALA A 28 -9.05 0.28 -4.82
N GLY A 29 -8.83 -0.60 -5.78
CA GLY A 29 -8.74 -0.26 -7.21
C GLY A 29 -10.02 0.38 -7.75
N LEU A 30 -11.17 -0.24 -7.46
CA LEU A 30 -12.48 0.30 -7.84
C LEU A 30 -12.77 1.63 -7.13
N ALA A 31 -12.43 1.75 -5.86
CA ALA A 31 -12.63 2.99 -5.12
C ALA A 31 -11.86 4.16 -5.74
N LEU A 32 -10.57 3.95 -6.01
CA LEU A 32 -9.72 5.00 -6.58
C LEU A 32 -10.16 5.36 -8.00
N THR A 33 -10.56 4.40 -8.82
CA THR A 33 -11.10 4.70 -10.17
C THR A 33 -12.43 5.47 -10.12
N CYS A 34 -13.30 5.16 -9.15
CA CYS A 34 -14.60 5.82 -8.98
C CYS A 34 -14.53 7.13 -8.17
N LEU A 35 -13.37 7.48 -7.59
CA LEU A 35 -13.27 8.55 -6.59
C LEU A 35 -13.79 9.91 -7.09
N ARG A 36 -13.57 10.23 -8.36
CA ARG A 36 -14.02 11.50 -8.96
C ARG A 36 -15.48 11.49 -9.38
N SER A 37 -15.97 10.38 -9.92
CA SER A 37 -17.32 10.28 -10.50
C SER A 37 -18.38 9.85 -9.48
N ARG A 38 -18.03 8.99 -8.52
CA ARG A 38 -18.92 8.41 -7.51
C ARG A 38 -18.22 8.41 -6.14
N PRO A 39 -18.00 9.59 -5.53
CA PRO A 39 -17.22 9.71 -4.30
C PRO A 39 -17.81 8.93 -3.12
N LEU A 40 -19.14 8.78 -3.04
CA LEU A 40 -19.78 7.99 -1.98
C LEU A 40 -19.46 6.50 -2.12
N LEU A 41 -19.61 5.93 -3.33
CA LEU A 41 -19.25 4.53 -3.60
C LEU A 41 -17.76 4.29 -3.35
N ALA A 42 -16.90 5.22 -3.75
CA ALA A 42 -15.47 5.15 -3.47
C ALA A 42 -15.20 5.12 -1.95
N GLY A 43 -15.88 5.98 -1.19
CA GLY A 43 -15.79 5.96 0.26
C GLY A 43 -16.26 4.65 0.88
N VAL A 44 -17.40 4.10 0.45
CA VAL A 44 -17.89 2.79 0.91
C VAL A 44 -16.86 1.69 0.68
N LEU A 45 -16.32 1.61 -0.54
CA LEU A 45 -15.30 0.61 -0.89
C LEU A 45 -14.00 0.79 -0.07
N LEU A 46 -13.57 2.02 0.21
CA LEU A 46 -12.41 2.28 1.08
C LEU A 46 -12.70 1.98 2.55
N GLY A 47 -13.94 2.16 3.00
CA GLY A 47 -14.38 1.78 4.34
C GLY A 47 -14.36 0.27 4.55
N VAL A 48 -14.62 -0.50 3.49
CA VAL A 48 -14.42 -1.96 3.46
C VAL A 48 -12.93 -2.32 3.54
N VAL A 49 -12.06 -1.59 2.83
CA VAL A 49 -10.59 -1.80 2.92
C VAL A 49 -10.06 -1.63 4.35
N ALA A 50 -10.71 -0.79 5.16
CA ALA A 50 -10.38 -0.59 6.57
C ALA A 50 -10.56 -1.83 7.46
N MET A 51 -11.14 -2.94 6.95
CA MET A 51 -11.06 -4.25 7.60
C MET A 51 -9.61 -4.72 7.82
N LYS A 52 -8.67 -4.23 7.01
CA LYS A 52 -7.23 -4.26 7.31
C LYS A 52 -6.76 -2.82 7.56
N PRO A 53 -6.86 -2.31 8.80
CA PRO A 53 -6.63 -0.88 9.11
C PRO A 53 -5.29 -0.36 8.59
N GLN A 54 -4.25 -1.20 8.69
CA GLN A 54 -2.90 -0.86 8.24
C GLN A 54 -2.80 -0.59 6.73
N LEU A 55 -3.61 -1.24 5.88
CA LEU A 55 -3.64 -0.98 4.43
C LEU A 55 -4.46 0.27 4.08
N ALA A 56 -5.42 0.64 4.93
CA ALA A 56 -6.25 1.82 4.74
C ALA A 56 -5.63 3.11 5.33
N LEU A 57 -4.58 3.00 6.14
CA LEU A 57 -4.07 4.09 6.98
C LEU A 57 -3.71 5.38 6.20
N MET A 58 -3.17 5.25 4.99
CA MET A 58 -2.78 6.41 4.16
C MET A 58 -3.97 7.06 3.42
N VAL A 59 -5.11 6.35 3.32
CA VAL A 59 -6.27 6.79 2.54
C VAL A 59 -6.93 8.04 3.14
N PRO A 60 -7.24 8.12 4.46
CA PRO A 60 -7.82 9.33 5.03
C PRO A 60 -6.97 10.56 4.80
N VAL A 61 -5.64 10.44 4.91
CA VAL A 61 -4.71 11.55 4.65
C VAL A 61 -4.83 12.04 3.21
N ALA A 62 -4.81 11.13 2.24
CA ALA A 62 -4.98 11.47 0.83
C ALA A 62 -6.32 12.18 0.55
N LEU A 63 -7.42 11.67 1.14
CA LEU A 63 -8.75 12.26 0.99
C LEU A 63 -8.84 13.65 1.64
N LEU A 64 -8.24 13.85 2.82
CA LEU A 64 -8.14 15.15 3.49
C LEU A 64 -7.37 16.16 2.63
N CYS A 65 -6.19 15.77 2.13
CA CYS A 65 -5.38 16.63 1.25
C CYS A 65 -6.14 17.02 -0.05
N ALA A 66 -6.97 16.11 -0.57
CA ALA A 66 -7.79 16.37 -1.74
C ALA A 66 -9.13 17.06 -1.44
N ARG A 67 -9.45 17.31 -0.16
CA ARG A 67 -10.75 17.82 0.30
C ARG A 67 -11.93 16.97 -0.21
N ALA A 68 -11.73 15.66 -0.31
CA ALA A 68 -12.72 14.70 -0.79
C ALA A 68 -13.70 14.29 0.33
N TRP A 69 -14.36 15.27 0.95
CA TRP A 69 -15.16 15.11 2.17
C TRP A 69 -16.25 14.05 2.05
N ARG A 70 -16.90 13.95 0.89
CA ARG A 70 -17.94 12.95 0.62
C ARG A 70 -17.40 11.52 0.68
N ALA A 71 -16.22 11.29 0.11
CA ALA A 71 -15.57 10.00 0.13
C ALA A 71 -15.05 9.67 1.53
N LEU A 72 -14.47 10.66 2.22
CA LEU A 72 -13.98 10.50 3.59
C LEU A 72 -15.12 10.17 4.57
N GLY A 73 -16.23 10.90 4.49
CA GLY A 73 -17.41 10.66 5.31
C GLY A 73 -18.04 9.29 5.04
N ALA A 74 -18.16 8.89 3.77
CA ALA A 74 -18.66 7.55 3.42
C ALA A 74 -17.71 6.43 3.89
N MET A 75 -16.39 6.63 3.82
CA MET A 75 -15.40 5.70 4.36
C MET A 75 -15.56 5.55 5.87
N ALA A 76 -15.57 6.67 6.62
CA ALA A 76 -15.73 6.66 8.07
C ALA A 76 -17.05 6.01 8.50
N CYS A 77 -18.15 6.38 7.84
CA CYS A 77 -19.48 5.81 8.11
C CYS A 77 -19.51 4.30 7.85
N THR A 78 -18.96 3.84 6.72
CA THR A 78 -18.94 2.40 6.39
C THR A 78 -18.11 1.61 7.40
N THR A 79 -16.91 2.10 7.75
CA THR A 79 -16.08 1.45 8.77
C THR A 79 -16.78 1.40 10.12
N LEU A 80 -17.44 2.49 10.53
CA LEU A 80 -18.21 2.54 11.78
C LEU A 80 -19.38 1.55 11.76
N VAL A 81 -20.18 1.53 10.69
CA VAL A 81 -21.31 0.61 10.53
C VAL A 81 -20.85 -0.84 10.58
N LEU A 82 -19.79 -1.21 9.87
CA LEU A 82 -19.25 -2.57 9.90
C LEU A 82 -18.73 -2.95 11.29
N THR A 83 -18.09 -2.01 12.00
CA THR A 83 -17.59 -2.22 13.36
C THR A 83 -18.74 -2.44 14.33
N VAL A 84 -19.75 -1.56 14.31
CA VAL A 84 -20.93 -1.65 15.18
C VAL A 84 -21.75 -2.91 14.87
N ALA A 85 -21.97 -3.22 13.59
CA ALA A 85 -22.66 -4.43 13.19
C ALA A 85 -21.94 -5.70 13.69
N SER A 86 -20.61 -5.74 13.58
CA SER A 86 -19.80 -6.84 14.13
C SER A 86 -19.99 -6.99 15.65
N LEU A 87 -19.95 -5.88 16.39
CA LEU A 87 -20.16 -5.88 17.85
C LEU A 87 -21.57 -6.33 18.25
N LEU A 88 -22.59 -5.92 17.49
CA LEU A 88 -23.98 -6.31 17.77
C LEU A 88 -24.26 -7.78 17.46
N VAL A 89 -23.67 -8.32 16.39
CA VAL A 89 -23.90 -9.71 15.95
C VAL A 89 -23.05 -10.71 16.71
N PHE A 90 -21.79 -10.38 16.99
CA PHE A 90 -20.82 -11.33 17.57
C PHE A 90 -20.38 -10.97 19.00
N GLY A 91 -20.87 -9.86 19.56
CA GLY A 91 -20.46 -9.37 20.88
C GLY A 91 -19.10 -8.67 20.87
N SER A 92 -18.61 -8.31 22.07
CA SER A 92 -17.34 -7.59 22.26
C SER A 92 -16.12 -8.52 22.31
N GLU A 93 -16.31 -9.82 22.52
CA GLU A 93 -15.22 -10.77 22.70
C GLU A 93 -14.30 -10.89 21.46
N PRO A 94 -14.82 -10.99 20.21
CA PRO A 94 -13.97 -11.00 19.02
C PRO A 94 -13.16 -9.72 18.85
N PHE A 95 -13.73 -8.57 19.24
CA PHE A 95 -13.03 -7.29 19.19
C PHE A 95 -11.88 -7.24 20.20
N ALA A 96 -12.10 -7.70 21.43
CA ALA A 96 -11.05 -7.82 22.43
C ALA A 96 -9.96 -8.84 22.00
N ALA A 97 -10.36 -9.96 21.38
CA ALA A 97 -9.44 -10.95 20.83
C ALA A 97 -8.60 -10.37 19.69
N PHE A 98 -9.19 -9.56 18.80
CA PHE A 98 -8.47 -8.84 17.75
C PHE A 98 -7.36 -7.95 18.33
N LEU A 99 -7.65 -7.17 19.38
CA LEU A 99 -6.66 -6.31 20.03
C LEU A 99 -5.52 -7.11 20.67
N ARG A 100 -5.84 -8.23 21.34
CA ARG A 100 -4.82 -9.14 21.88
C ARG A 100 -3.96 -9.76 20.79
N ASN A 101 -4.57 -10.23 19.70
CA ASN A 101 -3.85 -10.80 18.56
C ASN A 101 -2.96 -9.77 17.87
N ALA A 102 -3.39 -8.50 17.79
CA ALA A 102 -2.55 -7.43 17.27
C ALA A 102 -1.31 -7.18 18.14
N ALA A 103 -1.46 -7.24 19.48
CA ALA A 103 -0.32 -7.15 20.40
C ALA A 103 0.63 -8.36 20.26
N MET A 104 0.09 -9.59 20.19
CA MET A 104 0.89 -10.80 19.98
C MET A 104 1.62 -10.78 18.63
N ALA A 105 0.96 -10.29 17.57
CA ALA A 105 1.56 -10.12 16.25
C ALA A 105 2.73 -9.11 16.28
N ARG A 106 2.58 -8.00 17.01
CA ARG A 106 3.66 -7.03 17.23
C ARG A 106 4.84 -7.68 17.95
N GLU A 107 4.58 -8.36 19.06
CA GLU A 107 5.60 -9.04 19.86
C GLU A 107 6.34 -10.11 19.05
N SER A 108 5.63 -10.91 18.25
CA SER A 108 6.23 -11.94 17.40
C SER A 108 7.19 -11.33 16.36
N VAL A 109 6.85 -10.15 15.82
CA VAL A 109 7.72 -9.43 14.88
C VAL A 109 8.92 -8.80 15.59
N GLU A 110 8.73 -8.21 16.77
CA GLU A 110 9.80 -7.66 17.60
C GLU A 110 10.80 -8.74 18.04
N GLN A 111 10.32 -9.93 18.39
CA GLN A 111 11.15 -11.08 18.76
C GLN A 111 11.77 -11.80 17.54
N GLY A 112 11.27 -11.52 16.33
CA GLY A 112 11.69 -12.21 15.11
C GLY A 112 11.17 -13.65 14.99
N SER A 113 10.22 -14.07 15.83
CA SER A 113 9.58 -15.39 15.83
C SER A 113 8.44 -15.50 14.81
N ALA A 114 7.98 -14.36 14.26
CA ALA A 114 7.08 -14.36 13.11
C ALA A 114 7.74 -14.98 11.87
N LEU A 115 6.94 -15.28 10.84
CA LEU A 115 7.43 -15.71 9.53
C LEU A 115 8.09 -14.54 8.76
N MET A 116 9.21 -14.03 9.28
CA MET A 116 9.90 -12.82 8.82
C MET A 116 10.29 -12.90 7.34
N ALA A 117 10.62 -14.09 6.83
CA ALA A 117 10.92 -14.33 5.41
C ALA A 117 9.73 -14.09 4.46
N ARG A 118 8.50 -14.03 5.00
CA ARG A 118 7.28 -13.71 4.25
C ARG A 118 6.77 -12.30 4.52
N MET A 119 7.51 -11.51 5.30
CA MET A 119 7.14 -10.14 5.67
C MET A 119 8.02 -9.15 4.91
N PRO A 120 7.58 -8.67 3.75
CA PRO A 120 8.38 -7.78 2.92
C PRO A 120 8.28 -6.32 3.41
N THR A 121 8.49 -6.09 4.71
CA THR A 121 8.41 -4.77 5.35
C THR A 121 9.79 -4.22 5.66
N VAL A 122 9.90 -2.89 5.72
CA VAL A 122 11.16 -2.21 6.12
C VAL A 122 11.63 -2.71 7.48
N PHE A 123 10.69 -2.86 8.43
CA PHE A 123 11.00 -3.34 9.77
C PHE A 123 11.58 -4.75 9.71
N ALA A 124 10.94 -5.68 9.00
CA ALA A 124 11.40 -7.06 8.90
C ALA A 124 12.77 -7.17 8.23
N SER A 125 13.02 -6.43 7.14
CA SER A 125 14.35 -6.38 6.50
C SER A 125 15.43 -5.94 7.48
N MET A 126 15.20 -4.84 8.20
CA MET A 126 16.18 -4.31 9.15
C MET A 126 16.35 -5.19 10.38
N LYS A 127 15.26 -5.84 10.84
CA LYS A 127 15.30 -6.77 11.97
C LYS A 127 16.14 -8.00 11.64
N LEU A 128 15.99 -8.56 10.44
CA LEU A 128 16.78 -9.70 9.99
C LEU A 128 18.27 -9.35 9.84
N ILE A 129 18.60 -8.13 9.40
CA ILE A 129 20.00 -7.68 9.27
C ILE A 129 20.63 -7.37 10.64
N SER A 130 19.91 -6.66 11.51
CA SER A 130 20.52 -6.04 12.70
C SER A 130 20.26 -6.79 14.02
N GLY A 131 19.27 -7.68 14.07
CA GLY A 131 18.86 -8.40 15.29
C GLY A 131 18.21 -7.55 16.39
N GLY A 132 18.47 -6.24 16.43
CA GLY A 132 17.97 -5.30 17.44
C GLY A 132 16.54 -4.82 17.20
N LEU A 133 16.11 -3.82 18.00
CA LEU A 133 14.79 -3.16 17.84
C LEU A 133 14.93 -1.68 17.46
N LEU A 134 15.92 -0.99 18.03
CA LEU A 134 16.12 0.44 17.82
C LEU A 134 16.32 0.78 16.34
N LEU A 135 17.24 0.10 15.66
CA LEU A 135 17.56 0.37 14.26
C LEU A 135 16.38 0.04 13.32
N PRO A 136 15.69 -1.13 13.43
CA PRO A 136 14.49 -1.40 12.65
C PRO A 136 13.39 -0.36 12.83
N TYR A 137 13.09 0.06 14.07
CA TYR A 137 12.08 1.10 14.31
C TYR A 137 12.49 2.46 13.76
N ALA A 138 13.76 2.87 13.95
CA ALA A 138 14.24 4.17 13.47
C ALA A 138 14.15 4.26 11.94
N ILE A 139 14.65 3.25 11.23
CA ILE A 139 14.60 3.22 9.75
C ILE A 139 13.16 3.09 9.26
N HIS A 140 12.34 2.24 9.89
CA HIS A 140 10.93 2.12 9.52
C HIS A 140 10.18 3.44 9.73
N GLY A 141 10.40 4.14 10.84
CA GLY A 141 9.80 5.44 11.13
C GLY A 141 10.19 6.51 10.10
N LEU A 142 11.47 6.54 9.68
CA LEU A 142 11.95 7.45 8.64
C LEU A 142 11.26 7.17 7.29
N VAL A 143 11.16 5.90 6.90
CA VAL A 143 10.50 5.51 5.64
C VAL A 143 9.00 5.78 5.70
N ALA A 144 8.33 5.52 6.83
CA ALA A 144 6.93 5.83 7.02
C ALA A 144 6.66 7.34 6.95
N ALA A 145 7.52 8.17 7.54
CA ALA A 145 7.44 9.63 7.44
C ALA A 145 7.62 10.13 6.00
N ALA A 146 8.59 9.56 5.26
CA ALA A 146 8.80 9.88 3.84
C ALA A 146 7.61 9.45 2.97
N ALA A 147 7.01 8.29 3.25
CA ALA A 147 5.79 7.81 2.59
C ALA A 147 4.61 8.75 2.85
N LEU A 148 4.39 9.16 4.10
CA LEU A 148 3.36 10.14 4.47
C LEU A 148 3.56 11.47 3.75
N ALA A 149 4.79 12.02 3.79
CA ALA A 149 5.13 13.27 3.10
C ALA A 149 4.89 13.17 1.59
N SER A 150 5.18 12.01 0.98
CA SER A 150 4.94 11.75 -0.44
C SER A 150 3.44 11.74 -0.78
N VAL A 151 2.61 11.14 0.08
CA VAL A 151 1.14 11.16 -0.07
C VAL A 151 0.61 12.59 0.03
N VAL A 152 1.02 13.34 1.06
CA VAL A 152 0.63 14.74 1.23
C VAL A 152 1.06 15.57 0.02
N TYR A 153 2.31 15.42 -0.44
CA TYR A 153 2.83 16.11 -1.60
C TYR A 153 2.04 15.79 -2.88
N ALA A 154 1.73 14.51 -3.11
CA ALA A 154 1.00 14.07 -4.29
C ALA A 154 -0.46 14.53 -4.29
N TRP A 155 -1.12 14.50 -3.14
CA TRP A 155 -2.57 14.74 -3.04
C TRP A 155 -2.96 16.20 -2.73
N SER A 156 -2.02 17.04 -2.31
CA SER A 156 -2.26 18.46 -1.97
C SER A 156 -2.38 19.40 -3.17
N ARG A 157 -1.85 19.04 -4.36
CA ARG A 157 -1.91 19.88 -5.56
C ARG A 157 -2.23 19.07 -6.82
N PRO A 158 -2.81 19.69 -7.86
CA PRO A 158 -3.16 19.01 -9.10
C PRO A 158 -1.95 18.34 -9.80
N CYS A 159 -2.13 17.09 -10.21
CA CYS A 159 -1.25 16.30 -11.07
C CYS A 159 -2.04 15.10 -11.62
N SER A 160 -1.41 14.26 -12.44
CA SER A 160 -2.00 13.02 -12.94
C SER A 160 -2.55 12.15 -11.81
N PHE A 161 -3.81 11.73 -11.97
CA PHE A 161 -4.46 10.86 -10.98
C PHE A 161 -3.74 9.52 -10.83
N ALA A 162 -3.18 9.00 -11.93
CA ALA A 162 -2.46 7.74 -11.91
C ALA A 162 -1.25 7.80 -10.98
N LEU A 163 -0.48 8.91 -11.02
CA LEU A 163 0.65 9.11 -10.10
C LEU A 163 0.19 9.22 -8.65
N ARG A 164 -0.89 9.97 -8.38
CA ARG A 164 -1.47 10.10 -7.03
C ARG A 164 -1.90 8.76 -6.45
N ALA A 165 -2.60 7.96 -7.25
CA ALA A 165 -3.08 6.64 -6.86
C ALA A 165 -1.92 5.66 -6.63
N ALA A 166 -0.92 5.65 -7.51
CA ALA A 166 0.28 4.84 -7.34
C ALA A 166 1.07 5.20 -6.07
N VAL A 167 1.33 6.49 -5.83
CA VAL A 167 2.01 6.97 -4.61
C VAL A 167 1.24 6.55 -3.36
N LEU A 168 -0.09 6.67 -3.36
CA LEU A 168 -0.93 6.26 -2.24
C LEU A 168 -0.82 4.75 -1.95
N VAL A 169 -0.90 3.91 -2.97
CA VAL A 169 -0.79 2.45 -2.81
C VAL A 169 0.60 2.04 -2.34
N VAL A 170 1.66 2.59 -2.94
CA VAL A 170 3.05 2.29 -2.56
C VAL A 170 3.32 2.73 -1.11
N ALA A 171 2.87 3.94 -0.73
CA ALA A 171 2.97 4.40 0.65
C ALA A 171 2.19 3.50 1.62
N GLY A 172 0.99 3.06 1.24
CA GLY A 172 0.18 2.12 2.02
C GLY A 172 0.84 0.75 2.24
N LEU A 173 1.74 0.33 1.34
CA LEU A 173 2.55 -0.90 1.49
C LEU A 173 3.83 -0.69 2.31
N LEU A 174 4.37 0.53 2.34
CA LEU A 174 5.60 0.86 3.08
C LEU A 174 5.38 1.13 4.57
N VAL A 175 4.22 1.69 4.93
CA VAL A 175 3.92 2.13 6.30
C VAL A 175 3.68 0.99 7.29
N PRO A 176 3.05 -0.15 6.94
CA PRO A 176 2.87 -1.24 7.89
C PRO A 176 4.20 -1.91 8.28
N ALA A 177 4.50 -1.97 9.58
CA ALA A 177 5.59 -2.81 10.11
C ALA A 177 5.25 -4.32 10.02
N TYR A 178 3.96 -4.63 10.04
CA TYR A 178 3.39 -5.97 9.91
C TYR A 178 2.56 -6.07 8.62
N LEU A 179 3.12 -6.72 7.59
CA LEU A 179 2.48 -7.00 6.32
C LEU A 179 3.10 -8.27 5.74
N TYR A 180 2.30 -9.08 5.07
CA TYR A 180 2.73 -10.33 4.47
C TYR A 180 2.71 -10.30 2.94
N ASP A 181 3.46 -11.20 2.33
CA ASP A 181 3.56 -11.40 0.88
C ASP A 181 2.21 -11.46 0.14
N TYR A 182 1.15 -11.98 0.76
CA TYR A 182 -0.19 -11.99 0.17
C TYR A 182 -0.81 -10.58 0.03
N ASP A 183 -0.44 -9.61 0.85
CA ASP A 183 -0.95 -8.23 0.69
C ASP A 183 -0.29 -7.51 -0.50
N LEU A 184 0.77 -8.08 -1.08
CA LEU A 184 1.43 -7.52 -2.27
C LEU A 184 0.57 -7.54 -3.52
N VAL A 185 -0.59 -8.18 -3.50
CA VAL A 185 -1.59 -8.02 -4.57
C VAL A 185 -1.94 -6.54 -4.82
N PHE A 186 -1.86 -5.68 -3.78
CA PHE A 186 -2.02 -4.22 -3.92
C PHE A 186 -0.93 -3.59 -4.79
N LEU A 187 0.29 -4.13 -4.82
CA LEU A 187 1.38 -3.64 -5.67
C LEU A 187 0.98 -3.68 -7.16
N GLY A 188 0.15 -4.63 -7.56
CA GLY A 188 -0.42 -4.71 -8.90
C GLY A 188 -1.19 -3.45 -9.30
N LEU A 189 -1.87 -2.79 -8.35
CA LEU A 189 -2.56 -1.51 -8.58
C LEU A 189 -1.56 -0.39 -8.87
N ALA A 190 -0.49 -0.30 -8.09
CA ALA A 190 0.57 0.69 -8.30
C ALA A 190 1.25 0.50 -9.66
N ILE A 191 1.60 -0.75 -10.01
CA ILE A 191 2.18 -1.09 -11.33
C ILE A 191 1.21 -0.71 -12.45
N ALA A 192 -0.08 -1.00 -12.30
CA ALA A 192 -1.08 -0.67 -13.31
C ALA A 192 -1.19 0.85 -13.54
N TRP A 193 -1.21 1.67 -12.49
CA TRP A 193 -1.27 3.13 -12.63
C TRP A 193 0.03 3.74 -13.15
N LEU A 194 1.19 3.31 -12.63
CA LEU A 194 2.48 3.78 -13.14
C LEU A 194 2.67 3.38 -14.61
N GLY A 195 2.33 2.15 -14.97
CA GLY A 195 2.41 1.67 -16.35
C GLY A 195 1.43 2.39 -17.28
N ALA A 196 0.21 2.66 -16.83
CA ALA A 196 -0.77 3.44 -17.61
C ALA A 196 -0.37 4.92 -17.75
N HIS A 197 0.37 5.48 -16.79
CA HIS A 197 0.95 6.81 -16.91
C HIS A 197 2.13 6.81 -17.89
N GLY A 198 3.12 5.91 -17.73
CA GLY A 198 4.27 5.80 -18.62
C GLY A 198 3.88 5.50 -20.07
N HIS A 199 2.82 4.71 -20.30
CA HIS A 199 2.31 4.45 -21.64
C HIS A 199 1.71 5.70 -22.31
N ARG A 200 1.06 6.60 -21.54
CA ARG A 200 0.39 7.81 -22.07
C ARG A 200 1.31 9.02 -22.14
N ALA A 201 2.18 9.20 -21.16
CA ALA A 201 3.04 10.38 -21.00
C ALA A 201 4.52 10.10 -21.36
N GLY A 202 4.80 8.96 -21.99
CA GLY A 202 6.16 8.50 -22.27
C GLY A 202 6.84 7.90 -21.04
N TRP A 203 7.85 7.06 -21.26
CA TRP A 203 8.60 6.37 -20.21
C TRP A 203 9.89 7.11 -19.89
N LEU A 204 10.25 7.20 -18.61
CA LEU A 204 11.61 7.57 -18.21
C LEU A 204 12.51 6.33 -18.23
N ARG A 205 13.82 6.57 -18.32
CA ARG A 205 14.83 5.51 -18.28
C ARG A 205 14.74 4.75 -16.94
N GLY A 206 14.67 3.42 -17.00
CA GLY A 206 14.62 2.56 -15.81
C GLY A 206 13.21 2.28 -15.26
N GLU A 207 12.16 2.96 -15.74
CA GLU A 207 10.82 2.76 -15.20
C GLU A 207 10.24 1.39 -15.53
N ARG A 208 10.43 0.92 -16.77
CA ARG A 208 9.89 -0.36 -17.21
C ARG A 208 10.56 -1.49 -16.46
N GLU A 209 11.87 -1.37 -16.32
CA GLU A 209 12.74 -2.29 -15.59
C GLU A 209 12.31 -2.35 -14.12
N LEU A 210 12.11 -1.20 -13.47
CA LEU A 210 11.60 -1.15 -12.10
C LEU A 210 10.21 -1.80 -11.97
N LEU A 211 9.28 -1.54 -12.89
CA LEU A 211 7.95 -2.16 -12.86
C LEU A 211 8.01 -3.67 -13.05
N VAL A 212 8.90 -4.18 -13.91
CA VAL A 212 9.12 -5.62 -14.08
C VAL A 212 9.72 -6.24 -12.82
N LEU A 213 10.71 -5.60 -12.21
CA LEU A 213 11.30 -6.05 -10.94
C LEU A 213 10.23 -6.13 -9.83
N LEU A 214 9.43 -5.07 -9.68
CA LEU A 214 8.31 -5.04 -8.72
C LEU A 214 7.24 -6.09 -9.03
N TRP A 215 7.00 -6.37 -10.32
CA TRP A 215 6.05 -7.39 -10.74
C TRP A 215 6.47 -8.79 -10.29
N LEU A 216 7.77 -9.08 -10.28
CA LEU A 216 8.34 -10.35 -9.86
C LEU A 216 8.49 -10.50 -8.34
N MET A 217 8.55 -9.37 -7.60
CA MET A 217 8.80 -9.38 -6.15
C MET A 217 7.88 -10.26 -5.29
N PRO A 218 6.57 -10.44 -5.59
CA PRO A 218 5.74 -11.36 -4.80
C PRO A 218 6.23 -12.82 -4.81
N LEU A 219 7.06 -13.20 -5.78
CA LEU A 219 7.68 -14.53 -5.83
C LEU A 219 8.94 -14.64 -4.97
N TRP A 220 9.51 -13.52 -4.50
CA TRP A 220 10.76 -13.52 -3.74
C TRP A 220 10.67 -14.44 -2.53
N SER A 221 9.65 -14.29 -1.69
CA SER A 221 9.46 -15.12 -0.50
C SER A 221 9.15 -16.60 -0.80
N ARG A 222 8.87 -16.95 -2.06
CA ARG A 222 8.63 -18.34 -2.49
C ARG A 222 9.87 -19.01 -3.03
N VAL A 223 10.77 -18.24 -3.64
CA VAL A 223 12.04 -18.72 -4.18
C VAL A 223 13.15 -18.64 -3.14
N THR A 224 13.03 -17.73 -2.18
CA THR A 224 14.03 -17.51 -1.12
C THR A 224 13.55 -18.08 0.20
N GLY A 225 14.39 -18.92 0.81
CA GLY A 225 14.15 -19.46 2.14
C GLY A 225 14.53 -18.47 3.25
N PRO A 226 14.26 -18.82 4.52
CA PRO A 226 14.65 -18.01 5.67
C PRO A 226 16.17 -17.76 5.76
N GLU A 227 16.98 -18.63 5.15
CA GLU A 227 18.45 -18.56 5.04
C GLU A 227 18.99 -17.23 4.49
N ILE A 228 18.27 -16.57 3.58
CA ILE A 228 18.76 -15.33 2.93
C ILE A 228 18.77 -14.14 3.89
N GLY A 229 17.94 -14.16 4.95
CA GLY A 229 17.93 -13.12 5.97
C GLY A 229 17.64 -11.70 5.45
N PHE A 230 17.13 -11.54 4.23
CA PHE A 230 16.91 -10.23 3.62
C PHE A 230 15.67 -10.19 2.72
N GLN A 231 14.92 -9.09 2.83
CA GLN A 231 13.75 -8.79 2.00
C GLN A 231 14.03 -7.54 1.15
N PRO A 232 14.17 -7.67 -0.19
CA PRO A 232 14.51 -6.56 -1.08
C PRO A 232 13.32 -5.67 -1.46
N LEU A 233 12.09 -6.14 -1.29
CA LEU A 233 10.91 -5.41 -1.75
C LEU A 233 10.80 -3.98 -1.19
N PRO A 234 11.09 -3.70 0.10
CA PRO A 234 11.07 -2.33 0.61
C PRO A 234 11.95 -1.37 -0.20
N LEU A 235 13.10 -1.82 -0.71
CA LEU A 235 13.95 -1.00 -1.59
C LEU A 235 13.22 -0.69 -2.91
N GLY A 236 12.61 -1.71 -3.52
CA GLY A 236 11.81 -1.53 -4.74
C GLY A 236 10.63 -0.57 -4.53
N LEU A 237 9.92 -0.67 -3.41
CA LEU A 237 8.83 0.23 -3.06
C LEU A 237 9.32 1.66 -2.81
N MET A 238 10.46 1.85 -2.15
CA MET A 238 11.05 3.18 -1.97
C MET A 238 11.46 3.80 -3.32
N LEU A 239 12.02 3.02 -4.24
CA LEU A 239 12.32 3.46 -5.60
C LEU A 239 11.04 3.83 -6.36
N ALA A 240 9.97 3.04 -6.25
CA ALA A 240 8.68 3.33 -6.86
C ALA A 240 8.04 4.61 -6.31
N LEU A 241 8.17 4.83 -5.00
CA LEU A 241 7.69 6.04 -4.33
C LEU A 241 8.47 7.26 -4.82
N ALA A 242 9.81 7.17 -4.84
CA ALA A 242 10.69 8.23 -5.33
C ALA A 242 10.40 8.56 -6.80
N LEU A 243 10.19 7.54 -7.64
CA LEU A 243 9.80 7.70 -9.04
C LEU A 243 8.45 8.44 -9.16
N GLY A 244 7.45 8.03 -8.38
CA GLY A 244 6.13 8.67 -8.36
C GLY A 244 6.21 10.14 -7.98
N VAL A 245 6.96 10.47 -6.92
CA VAL A 245 7.19 11.86 -6.48
C VAL A 245 7.96 12.65 -7.53
N TRP A 246 9.00 12.06 -8.13
CA TRP A 246 9.78 12.69 -9.19
C TRP A 246 8.93 13.03 -10.42
N ARG A 247 8.11 12.09 -10.88
CA ARG A 247 7.15 12.31 -11.99
C ARG A 247 6.17 13.44 -11.69
N ILE A 248 5.64 13.48 -10.46
CA ILE A 248 4.73 14.57 -10.05
C ILE A 248 5.45 15.92 -10.07
N ARG A 249 6.72 15.96 -9.65
CA ARG A 249 7.54 17.18 -9.70
C ARG A 249 7.72 17.66 -11.13
N LEU A 250 8.07 16.77 -12.06
CA LEU A 250 8.23 17.11 -13.48
C LEU A 250 6.93 17.66 -14.07
N GLU A 251 5.80 16.98 -13.88
CA GLU A 251 4.49 17.47 -14.36
C GLU A 251 4.11 18.86 -13.83
N ARG A 252 4.54 19.18 -12.60
CA ARG A 252 4.28 20.49 -11.99
C ARG A 252 5.22 21.57 -12.52
N MET A 253 6.47 21.23 -12.83
CA MET A 253 7.44 22.16 -13.42
C MET A 253 7.06 22.52 -14.86
N ASP A 254 6.69 21.54 -15.68
CA ASP A 254 6.29 21.78 -17.07
C ASP A 254 5.08 22.73 -17.13
N LYS A 255 4.08 22.53 -16.27
CA LYS A 255 2.92 23.42 -16.18
C LYS A 255 3.26 24.83 -15.71
N ALA A 256 4.28 24.99 -14.85
CA ALA A 256 4.72 26.31 -14.41
C ALA A 256 5.39 27.06 -15.57
N SER A 257 6.21 26.38 -16.39
CA SER A 257 6.83 27.01 -17.57
C SER A 257 5.84 27.38 -18.67
N PHE A 258 4.71 26.69 -18.81
CA PHE A 258 3.66 27.08 -19.76
C PHE A 258 2.82 28.29 -19.31
N ASN A 259 2.81 28.60 -18.01
CA ASN A 259 2.02 29.68 -17.43
C ASN A 259 2.86 30.94 -17.10
N ALA A 260 4.17 30.91 -17.35
CA ALA A 260 5.11 32.01 -17.16
C ALA A 260 5.35 32.73 -18.49
#